data_AF-A0A836VN76-F1
#
_entry.id   AF-A0A836VN76-F1
#
_cell.length_a   1.000
_cell.length_b   1.000
_cell.length_c   1.000
_cell.angle_alpha   90.00
_cell.angle_beta   90.00
_cell.angle_gamma   90.00
#
_symmetry.space_group_name_H-M   'P 1'
#
loop_
_entity.id
_entity.type
_entity.pdbx_description
1 polymer ?
#
loop_
_entity_poly.entity_id
_entity_poly.type
_entity_poly.pdbx_seq_one_letter_code
_entity_poly.pdbx_strand_id
1 'polypeptide(L)'
;MNIGDIVKYKNEYGETVNGTITEISSDMDSYDKMKLANGVPHYYSKKLSNFVPVKKKNINSIFLTVENSVGKNEYIFMKNVF
;
A
#
# COMPACT_ATOMS: atom_id res chain seq x y z
N MET A 1 -1.77 6.44 8.65
CA MET A 1 -1.45 5.93 7.31
C MET A 1 -2.72 5.41 6.66
N ASN A 2 -3.37 6.27 5.90
CA ASN A 2 -4.55 5.98 5.12
C ASN A 2 -4.31 6.37 3.65
N ILE A 3 -5.23 6.01 2.75
CA ILE A 3 -5.20 6.55 1.40
C ILE A 3 -5.43 8.07 1.48
N GLY A 4 -4.56 8.85 0.84
CA GLY A 4 -4.50 10.31 0.88
C GLY A 4 -3.52 10.88 1.92
N ASP A 5 -2.92 10.06 2.78
CA ASP A 5 -1.85 10.51 3.68
C ASP A 5 -0.53 10.70 2.91
N ILE A 6 0.25 11.69 3.33
CA ILE A 6 1.63 11.88 2.89
C ILE A 6 2.54 10.99 3.75
N VAL A 7 3.32 10.14 3.10
CA VAL A 7 4.25 9.22 3.77
C VAL A 7 5.65 9.37 3.25
N LYS A 8 6.63 9.07 4.11
CA LYS A 8 8.04 9.04 3.74
C LYS A 8 8.44 7.62 3.39
N TYR A 9 9.09 7.45 2.25
CA TYR A 9 9.55 6.15 1.79
C TYR A 9 10.95 6.22 1.22
N LYS A 10 11.58 5.05 1.14
CA LYS A 10 12.87 4.89 0.47
C LYS A 10 12.63 4.53 -1.00
N ASN A 11 13.11 5.37 -1.92
CA ASN A 11 13.06 5.07 -3.35
C ASN A 11 14.08 3.98 -3.72
N GLU A 12 14.07 3.55 -5.00
CA GLU A 12 15.03 2.57 -5.53
C GLU A 12 16.50 3.01 -5.44
N TYR A 13 16.75 4.33 -5.38
CA TYR A 13 18.08 4.93 -5.23
C TYR A 13 18.53 5.04 -3.77
N GLY A 14 17.69 4.65 -2.82
CA GLY A 14 18.00 4.70 -1.39
C GLY A 14 17.76 6.05 -0.72
N GLU A 15 17.18 7.01 -1.43
CA GLU A 15 16.85 8.34 -0.93
C GLU A 15 15.49 8.34 -0.23
N THR A 16 15.37 9.15 0.82
CA THR A 16 14.10 9.33 1.52
C THR A 16 13.30 10.44 0.85
N VAL A 17 12.20 10.06 0.23
CA VAL A 17 11.29 10.97 -0.46
C VAL A 17 9.92 10.94 0.22
N ASN A 18 9.10 11.94 -0.09
CA ASN A 18 7.72 12.00 0.37
C ASN A 18 6.78 11.77 -0.82
N GLY A 19 5.67 11.09 -0.57
CA GLY A 19 4.63 10.87 -1.55
C GLY A 19 3.29 10.65 -0.89
N THR A 20 2.23 10.98 -1.61
CA THR A 20 0.85 10.84 -1.14
C THR A 20 0.34 9.47 -1.53
N ILE A 21 -0.15 8.67 -0.59
CA ILE A 21 -0.73 7.36 -0.91
C ILE A 21 -1.98 7.56 -1.75
N THR A 22 -1.95 7.12 -3.01
CA THR A 22 -3.11 7.18 -3.90
C THR A 22 -3.89 5.88 -3.86
N GLU A 23 -3.20 4.75 -3.82
CA GLU A 23 -3.83 3.43 -3.87
C GLU A 23 -3.02 2.37 -3.09
N ILE A 24 -3.65 1.21 -2.86
CA ILE A 24 -3.01 0.06 -2.25
C ILE A 24 -3.32 -1.20 -3.06
N SER A 25 -2.28 -1.97 -3.32
CA SER A 25 -2.31 -3.14 -4.19
C SER A 25 -1.47 -4.27 -3.62
N SER A 26 -1.64 -5.46 -4.19
CA SER A 26 -0.93 -6.66 -3.78
C SER A 26 -0.51 -7.45 -5.00
N ASP A 27 0.63 -8.11 -4.89
CA ASP A 27 1.18 -8.98 -5.93
C ASP A 27 0.35 -10.27 -6.10
N MET A 28 -0.49 -10.60 -5.12
CA MET A 28 -1.42 -11.74 -5.22
C MET A 28 -2.69 -11.41 -6.01
N ASP A 29 -2.96 -12.14 -7.10
CA ASP A 29 -4.19 -12.03 -7.92
C ASP A 29 -5.51 -12.20 -7.13
N SER A 30 -5.45 -12.85 -5.98
CA SER A 30 -6.62 -13.07 -5.13
C SER A 30 -7.14 -11.79 -4.45
N TYR A 31 -6.34 -10.73 -4.40
CA TYR A 31 -6.65 -9.48 -3.69
C TYR A 31 -7.11 -8.39 -4.65
N ASP A 32 -8.29 -8.61 -5.22
CA ASP A 32 -8.94 -7.77 -6.24
C ASP A 32 -9.23 -6.33 -5.75
N LYS A 33 -9.76 -6.20 -4.53
CA LYS A 33 -10.04 -4.90 -3.90
C LYS A 33 -9.32 -4.82 -2.57
N MET A 34 -8.56 -3.75 -2.37
CA MET A 34 -7.84 -3.50 -1.13
C MET A 34 -8.22 -2.14 -0.55
N LYS A 35 -8.07 -2.02 0.76
CA LYS A 35 -8.26 -0.79 1.53
C LYS A 35 -7.18 -0.67 2.58
N LEU A 36 -6.70 0.54 2.79
CA LEU A 36 -5.80 0.84 3.88
C LEU A 36 -6.58 1.60 4.95
N ALA A 37 -6.66 1.04 6.15
CA ALA A 37 -7.32 1.67 7.28
C ALA A 37 -6.38 1.65 8.49
N ASN A 38 -6.02 2.84 8.98
CA ASN A 38 -5.13 3.02 10.14
C ASN A 38 -3.79 2.27 10.03
N GLY A 39 -3.18 2.26 8.84
CA GLY A 39 -1.93 1.54 8.58
C GLY A 39 -2.07 0.02 8.50
N VAL A 40 -3.30 -0.50 8.51
CA VAL A 40 -3.57 -1.93 8.33
C VAL A 40 -4.19 -2.15 6.95
N PRO A 41 -3.53 -2.89 6.06
CA PRO A 41 -4.10 -3.24 4.79
C PRO A 41 -5.17 -4.33 4.95
N HIS A 42 -6.30 -4.13 4.29
CA HIS A 42 -7.44 -5.03 4.25
C HIS A 42 -7.70 -5.42 2.80
N TYR A 43 -7.98 -6.70 2.57
CA TYR A 43 -8.40 -7.19 1.27
C TYR A 43 -9.88 -7.59 1.30
N TYR A 44 -10.56 -7.45 0.17
CA TYR A 44 -11.93 -7.89 0.01
C TYR A 44 -11.96 -9.40 -0.24
N SER A 45 -12.49 -10.15 0.72
CA SER A 45 -12.71 -11.58 0.54
C SER A 45 -14.01 -11.81 -0.22
N LYS A 46 -13.94 -12.24 -1.48
CA LYS A 46 -15.12 -12.65 -2.27
C LYS A 46 -15.91 -13.78 -1.57
N LYS A 47 -15.24 -14.64 -0.79
CA LYS A 47 -15.85 -15.75 -0.05
C LYS A 47 -16.66 -15.28 1.15
N LEU A 48 -16.19 -14.26 1.87
CA LEU A 48 -16.85 -13.73 3.07
C LEU A 48 -17.67 -12.46 2.76
N SER A 49 -17.64 -11.99 1.51
CA SER A 49 -18.21 -10.72 1.03
C SER A 49 -17.88 -9.52 1.93
N ASN A 50 -16.70 -9.51 2.53
CA ASN A 50 -16.28 -8.54 3.54
C ASN A 50 -14.79 -8.21 3.42
N PHE A 51 -14.40 -7.03 3.94
CA PHE A 51 -13.01 -6.64 4.07
C PHE A 51 -12.38 -7.30 5.29
N VAL A 52 -11.29 -8.01 5.06
CA VAL A 52 -10.56 -8.73 6.10
C VAL A 52 -9.12 -8.23 6.15
N PRO A 53 -8.53 -8.09 7.35
CA PRO A 53 -7.16 -7.64 7.49
C PRO A 53 -6.21 -8.64 6.85
N VAL A 54 -5.18 -8.13 6.18
CA VAL A 54 -4.15 -8.97 5.58
C VAL A 54 -3.34 -9.59 6.70
N LYS A 55 -3.09 -10.91 6.59
CA LYS A 55 -2.28 -11.63 7.56
C LYS A 55 -0.83 -11.13 7.51
N LYS A 56 -0.16 -11.04 8.66
CA LYS A 56 1.26 -10.62 8.75
C LYS A 56 2.18 -11.34 7.76
N LYS A 57 1.95 -12.63 7.49
CA LYS A 57 2.74 -13.42 6.51
C LYS A 57 2.61 -12.93 5.06
N ASN A 58 1.51 -12.26 4.72
CA ASN A 58 1.20 -11.73 3.39
C ASN A 58 1.47 -10.22 3.28
N ILE A 59 1.88 -9.55 4.37
CA ILE A 59 2.11 -8.09 4.36
C ILE A 59 3.26 -7.69 3.44
N ASN A 60 4.23 -8.59 3.23
CA ASN A 60 5.37 -8.37 2.35
C ASN A 60 4.97 -8.34 0.86
N SER A 61 3.83 -8.91 0.50
CA SER A 61 3.29 -8.90 -0.86
C SER A 61 2.46 -7.64 -1.15
N ILE A 62 2.32 -6.75 -0.15
CA ILE A 62 1.54 -5.52 -0.28
C ILE A 62 2.46 -4.35 -0.62
N PHE A 63 2.02 -3.62 -1.64
CA PHE A 63 2.65 -2.39 -2.07
C PHE A 63 1.62 -1.27 -2.14
N LEU A 64 2.12 -0.06 -1.95
CA LEU A 64 1.36 1.17 -1.97
C LEU A 64 1.73 1.89 -3.26
N THR A 65 0.72 2.41 -3.93
CA THR A 65 0.93 3.41 -4.98
C THR A 65 0.96 4.75 -4.28
N VAL A 66 2.06 5.48 -4.45
CA VAL A 66 2.17 6.86 -3.98
C VAL A 66 2.39 7.78 -5.16
N GLU A 67 1.82 8.97 -5.10
CA GLU A 67 2.09 10.04 -6.04
C GLU A 67 3.13 10.97 -5.42
N ASN A 68 4.25 11.16 -6.12
CA ASN A 68 5.28 12.10 -5.69
C ASN A 68 4.90 13.55 -6.05
N SER A 69 5.67 14.52 -5.55
CA SER A 69 5.41 15.95 -5.81
C SER A 69 5.49 16.35 -7.31
N VAL A 70 6.00 15.47 -8.17
CA VAL A 70 6.11 15.67 -9.63
C VAL A 70 4.89 15.06 -10.35
N GLY A 71 3.94 14.47 -9.63
CA GLY A 71 2.73 13.84 -10.19
C GLY A 71 3.00 12.47 -10.81
N LYS A 72 4.13 11.82 -10.48
CA LYS A 72 4.41 10.45 -10.90
C LYS A 72 3.97 9.47 -9.82
N ASN A 73 3.28 8.41 -10.25
CA ASN A 73 2.93 7.29 -9.41
C ASN A 73 4.13 6.33 -9.27
N GLU A 74 4.55 6.08 -8.04
CA GLU A 74 5.58 5.13 -7.67
C GLU A 74 4.97 3.99 -6.85
N TYR A 75 5.51 2.78 -7.03
CA TYR A 75 5.04 1.59 -6.33
C TYR A 75 6.07 1.18 -5.28
N ILE A 76 5.66 1.19 -4.01
CA ILE A 76 6.57 0.97 -2.89
C ILE A 76 6.00 -0.10 -1.99
N PHE A 77 6.84 -1.08 -1.65
CA PHE A 77 6.46 -2.06 -0.64
C PHE A 77 6.22 -1.38 0.71
N MET A 78 5.18 -1.84 1.41
CA MET A 78 4.81 -1.27 2.72
C MET A 78 5.94 -1.31 3.75
N LYS A 79 6.88 -2.26 3.63
CA LYS A 79 8.09 -2.36 4.45
C LYS A 79 9.11 -1.22 4.27
N ASN A 80 9.02 -0.47 3.17
CA ASN A 80 9.95 0.62 2.82
C ASN A 80 9.40 2.00 3.19
N VAL A 81 8.26 2.05 3.89
CA VAL A 81 7.61 3.29 4.34
C VAL A 81 7.85 3.48 5.84
N PHE A 82 8.09 4.73 6.25
CA PHE A 82 8.45 5.11 7.62
C PHE A 82 7.50 6.17 8.18
#